data_AF-A0A6A9QFM6-F1
#
_entry.id   AF-A0A6A9QFM6-F1
#
_cell.length_a   1.000
_cell.length_b   1.000
_cell.length_c   1.000
_cell.angle_alpha   90.00
_cell.angle_beta   90.00
_cell.angle_gamma   90.00
#
_symmetry.space_group_name_H-M   'P 1'
#
loop_
_entity.id
_entity.type
_entity.pdbx_description
1 polymer ?
#
loop_
_entity_poly.entity_id
_entity_poly.type
_entity_poly.pdbx_seq_one_letter_code
_entity_poly.pdbx_strand_id
1 'polypeptide(L)'
;MNDSDTQVNIALTHFETLIEDHSTYLNELENLSAIPQMDMDRVMRIIKRMRKIRKDLELGINTILTHIDSVGNSRIKEEAIGIISYLNIVGFKDEKEILQKLSTQAKEMGYDINVDDDIKQIDNILSKISKISL
;
A
#
# COMPACT_ATOMS: atom_id res chain seq x y z
N MET A 1 2.82 -3.25 28.71
CA MET A 1 3.29 -3.32 27.31
C MET A 1 4.80 -3.27 27.34
N ASN A 2 5.44 -4.22 26.66
CA ASN A 2 6.88 -4.14 26.39
C ASN A 2 7.13 -3.15 25.23
N ASP A 3 8.40 -2.82 24.96
CA ASP A 3 8.74 -1.87 23.90
C ASP A 3 8.23 -2.32 22.52
N SER A 4 8.34 -3.62 22.21
CA SER A 4 7.81 -4.21 20.97
C SER A 4 6.30 -4.03 20.82
N ASP A 5 5.52 -4.24 21.89
CA ASP A 5 4.07 -3.99 21.90
C ASP A 5 3.79 -2.52 21.57
N THR A 6 4.57 -1.59 22.13
CA THR A 6 4.43 -0.15 21.89
C THR A 6 4.73 0.21 20.44
N GLN A 7 5.85 -0.26 19.90
CA GLN A 7 6.26 0.03 18.51
C GLN A 7 5.23 -0.50 17.51
N VAL A 8 4.76 -1.73 17.70
CA VAL A 8 3.73 -2.32 16.83
C VAL A 8 2.42 -1.56 16.97
N ASN A 9 1.99 -1.24 18.19
CA ASN A 9 0.73 -0.51 18.40
C ASN A 9 0.76 0.90 17.76
N ILE A 10 1.88 1.62 17.83
CA ILE A 10 2.04 2.92 17.13
C ILE A 10 1.89 2.74 15.61
N ALA A 11 2.51 1.69 15.04
CA ALA A 11 2.37 1.40 13.61
C ALA A 11 0.92 1.08 13.23
N LEU A 12 0.21 0.29 14.04
CA LEU A 12 -1.20 -0.04 13.81
C LEU A 12 -2.10 1.20 13.85
N THR A 13 -1.93 2.07 14.84
CA THR A 13 -2.70 3.33 14.91
C THR A 13 -2.44 4.21 13.68
N HIS A 14 -1.20 4.27 13.18
CA HIS A 14 -0.91 5.02 11.97
C HIS A 14 -1.52 4.39 10.71
N PHE A 15 -1.64 3.06 10.68
CA PHE A 15 -2.26 2.36 9.55
C PHE A 15 -3.74 2.68 9.36
N GLU A 16 -4.49 2.97 10.42
CA GLU A 16 -5.93 3.27 10.31
C GLU A 16 -6.20 4.35 9.25
N THR A 17 -5.53 5.50 9.36
CA THR A 17 -5.69 6.60 8.41
C THR A 17 -5.03 6.31 7.05
N LEU A 18 -3.84 5.69 7.06
CA LEU A 18 -3.11 5.42 5.81
C LEU A 18 -3.85 4.44 4.91
N ILE A 19 -4.52 3.43 5.47
CA ILE A 19 -5.30 2.44 4.71
C ILE A 19 -6.57 3.07 4.14
N GLU A 20 -7.24 3.94 4.90
CA GLU A 20 -8.41 4.68 4.43
C GLU A 20 -8.05 5.59 3.24
N ASP A 21 -6.96 6.37 3.38
CA ASP A 21 -6.46 7.23 2.31
C ASP A 21 -6.04 6.41 1.07
N HIS A 22 -5.32 5.29 1.29
CA HIS A 22 -4.89 4.38 0.24
C HIS A 22 -6.09 3.84 -0.56
N SER A 23 -7.08 3.32 0.15
CA SER A 23 -8.31 2.77 -0.44
C SER A 23 -9.09 3.84 -1.22
N THR A 24 -9.18 5.06 -0.67
CA THR A 24 -9.84 6.20 -1.31
C THR A 24 -9.17 6.53 -2.65
N TYR A 25 -7.84 6.63 -2.66
CA TYR A 25 -7.10 6.95 -3.87
C TYR A 25 -7.09 5.81 -4.90
N LEU A 26 -7.08 4.55 -4.47
CA LEU A 26 -7.27 3.41 -5.37
C LEU A 26 -8.61 3.49 -6.08
N ASN A 27 -9.69 3.71 -5.33
CA ASN A 27 -11.03 3.88 -5.90
C ASN A 27 -11.09 5.06 -6.87
N GLU A 28 -10.45 6.19 -6.55
CA GLU A 28 -10.38 7.33 -7.48
C GLU A 28 -9.65 6.98 -8.78
N LEU A 29 -8.51 6.29 -8.70
CA LEU A 29 -7.74 5.85 -9.86
C LEU A 29 -8.51 4.85 -10.72
N GLU A 30 -9.18 3.89 -10.08
CA GLU A 30 -10.00 2.89 -10.77
C GLU A 30 -11.16 3.57 -11.53
N ASN A 31 -11.87 4.49 -10.87
CA ASN A 31 -12.95 5.25 -11.49
C ASN A 31 -12.46 6.08 -12.68
N LEU A 32 -11.28 6.70 -12.58
CA LEU A 32 -10.68 7.43 -13.70
C LEU A 32 -10.35 6.48 -14.86
N SER A 33 -9.82 5.29 -14.59
CA SER A 33 -9.49 4.27 -15.60
C SER A 33 -10.68 3.76 -16.42
N ALA A 34 -11.91 3.99 -15.93
CA ALA A 34 -13.15 3.61 -16.61
C ALA A 34 -13.62 4.66 -17.64
N ILE A 35 -12.99 5.86 -17.67
CA ILE A 35 -13.39 6.99 -18.52
C ILE A 35 -12.51 7.02 -19.78
N PRO A 36 -13.07 7.06 -21.01
CA PRO A 36 -12.29 7.05 -22.25
C PRO A 36 -11.34 8.25 -22.44
N GLN A 37 -11.65 9.40 -21.85
CA GLN A 37 -10.78 10.57 -21.78
C GLN A 37 -10.42 10.83 -20.32
N MET A 38 -9.40 10.11 -19.83
CA MET A 38 -8.90 10.29 -18.47
C MET A 38 -8.30 11.69 -18.27
N ASP A 39 -8.65 12.32 -17.16
CA ASP A 39 -7.96 13.51 -16.67
C ASP A 39 -6.56 13.11 -16.17
N MET A 40 -5.57 13.20 -17.06
CA MET A 40 -4.19 12.79 -16.79
C MET A 40 -3.52 13.61 -15.68
N ASP A 41 -3.87 14.90 -15.55
CA ASP A 41 -3.34 15.75 -14.47
C ASP A 41 -3.87 15.29 -13.11
N ARG A 42 -5.14 14.87 -13.05
CA ARG A 42 -5.70 14.26 -11.85
C ARG A 42 -5.07 12.90 -11.55
N VAL A 43 -4.89 12.03 -12.56
CA VAL A 43 -4.22 10.73 -12.41
C VAL A 43 -2.81 10.91 -11.81
N MET A 44 -1.98 11.78 -12.41
CA MET A 44 -0.62 12.03 -11.90
C MET A 44 -0.60 12.58 -10.48
N ARG A 45 -1.56 13.46 -10.12
CA ARG A 45 -1.68 13.98 -8.76
C ARG A 45 -2.02 12.87 -7.75
N ILE A 46 -2.93 11.97 -8.10
CA ILE A 46 -3.32 10.87 -7.20
C ILE A 46 -2.16 9.87 -7.06
N ILE A 47 -1.50 9.49 -8.15
CA ILE A 47 -0.30 8.61 -8.11
C ILE A 47 0.78 9.20 -7.20
N LYS A 48 1.01 10.52 -7.27
CA LYS A 48 1.98 11.19 -6.37
C LYS A 48 1.59 11.08 -4.89
N ARG A 49 0.30 11.14 -4.56
CA ARG A 49 -0.19 10.95 -3.17
C ARG A 49 -0.05 9.50 -2.74
N MET A 50 -0.41 8.56 -3.60
CA MET A 50 -0.25 7.12 -3.39
C MET A 50 1.20 6.76 -3.08
N ARG A 51 2.17 7.32 -3.80
CA ARG A 51 3.61 7.14 -3.51
C ARG A 51 3.98 7.49 -2.07
N LYS A 52 3.45 8.59 -1.55
CA LYS A 52 3.71 9.02 -0.17
C LYS A 52 3.12 8.01 0.81
N ILE A 53 1.86 7.64 0.62
CA ILE A 53 1.17 6.68 1.49
C ILE A 53 1.84 5.31 1.45
N ARG A 54 2.21 4.82 0.27
CA ARG A 54 2.92 3.55 0.10
C ARG A 54 4.22 3.53 0.88
N LYS A 55 4.98 4.63 0.87
CA LYS A 55 6.20 4.77 1.66
C LYS A 55 5.92 4.73 3.16
N ASP A 56 4.89 5.43 3.62
CA ASP A 56 4.52 5.48 5.04
C ASP A 56 4.00 4.11 5.54
N LEU A 57 3.21 3.41 4.71
CA LEU A 57 2.80 2.03 4.93
C LEU A 57 4.00 1.08 4.99
N GLU A 58 4.94 1.19 4.05
CA GLU A 58 6.16 0.38 4.03
C GLU A 58 6.97 0.55 5.32
N LEU A 59 7.10 1.78 5.83
CA LEU A 59 7.78 2.04 7.10
C LEU A 59 7.10 1.32 8.26
N GLY A 60 5.77 1.41 8.38
CA GLY A 60 5.03 0.70 9.41
C GLY A 60 5.14 -0.83 9.27
N ILE A 61 5.13 -1.36 8.03
CA ILE A 61 5.28 -2.80 7.77
C ILE A 61 6.65 -3.27 8.24
N ASN A 62 7.72 -2.52 7.94
CA ASN A 62 9.06 -2.85 8.42
C ASN A 62 9.14 -2.81 9.96
N THR A 63 8.48 -1.84 10.62
CA THR A 63 8.40 -1.78 12.09
C THR A 63 7.73 -3.04 12.64
N ILE A 64 6.60 -3.45 12.08
CA ILE A 64 5.89 -4.65 12.52
C ILE A 64 6.75 -5.88 12.29
N LEU A 65 7.29 -6.08 11.08
CA LEU A 65 8.18 -7.19 10.72
C LEU A 65 9.35 -7.35 11.70
N THR A 66 9.90 -6.24 12.16
CA THR A 66 11.07 -6.23 13.06
C THR A 66 10.72 -6.66 14.49
N HIS A 67 9.49 -6.38 14.95
CA HIS A 67 9.12 -6.51 16.36
C HIS A 67 8.10 -7.62 16.65
N ILE A 68 7.39 -8.13 15.63
CA ILE A 68 6.22 -9.01 15.79
C ILE A 68 6.51 -10.30 16.58
N ASP A 69 7.73 -10.83 16.49
CA ASP A 69 8.14 -12.03 17.23
C ASP A 69 8.30 -11.79 18.74
N SER A 70 8.55 -10.53 19.12
CA SER A 70 8.76 -10.10 20.51
C SER A 70 7.53 -9.45 21.15
N VAL A 71 6.44 -9.30 20.39
CA VAL A 71 5.15 -8.82 20.92
C VAL A 71 4.58 -9.85 21.89
N GLY A 72 4.38 -9.43 23.15
CA GLY A 72 3.85 -10.29 24.20
C GLY A 72 2.32 -10.26 24.27
N ASN A 73 1.70 -9.20 23.75
CA ASN A 73 0.25 -9.06 23.72
C ASN A 73 -0.34 -9.76 22.47
N SER A 74 -1.06 -10.87 22.68
CA SER A 74 -1.67 -11.65 21.60
C SER A 74 -2.62 -10.83 20.73
N ARG A 75 -3.40 -9.91 21.33
CA ARG A 75 -4.33 -9.05 20.58
C ARG A 75 -3.60 -8.14 19.59
N ILE A 76 -2.52 -7.49 20.04
CA ILE A 76 -1.69 -6.61 19.19
C ILE A 76 -1.03 -7.42 18.07
N LYS A 77 -0.56 -8.63 18.40
CA LYS A 77 0.07 -9.54 17.44
C LYS A 77 -0.92 -9.98 16.35
N GLU A 78 -2.12 -10.42 16.74
CA GLU A 78 -3.18 -10.82 15.81
C GLU A 78 -3.63 -9.67 14.91
N GLU A 79 -3.83 -8.48 15.48
CA GLU A 79 -4.22 -7.28 14.75
C GLU A 79 -3.18 -6.90 13.70
N ALA A 80 -1.89 -6.94 14.06
CA ALA A 80 -0.80 -6.66 13.15
C ALA A 80 -0.69 -7.66 12.00
N ILE A 81 -0.82 -8.96 12.31
CA ILE A 81 -0.84 -10.02 11.29
C ILE A 81 -2.05 -9.85 10.35
N GLY A 82 -3.22 -9.52 10.90
CA GLY A 82 -4.44 -9.28 10.15
C GLY A 82 -4.30 -8.14 9.15
N ILE A 83 -3.81 -6.97 9.60
CA ILE A 83 -3.61 -5.82 8.72
C ILE A 83 -2.55 -6.10 7.64
N ILE A 84 -1.44 -6.74 8.00
CA ILE A 84 -0.41 -7.10 7.01
C ILE A 84 -0.98 -8.07 5.96
N SER A 85 -1.80 -9.03 6.37
CA SER A 85 -2.46 -9.96 5.46
C SER A 85 -3.43 -9.25 4.50
N TYR A 86 -4.21 -8.30 5.01
CA TYR A 86 -5.07 -7.44 4.18
C TYR A 86 -4.26 -6.64 3.15
N LEU A 87 -3.18 -5.98 3.57
CA LEU A 87 -2.31 -5.20 2.68
C LEU A 87 -1.66 -6.07 1.60
N ASN A 88 -1.35 -7.33 1.92
CA ASN A 88 -0.78 -8.29 0.97
C ASN A 88 -1.80 -8.83 -0.06
N ILE A 89 -3.03 -9.09 0.37
CA ILE A 89 -4.05 -9.73 -0.48
C ILE A 89 -4.77 -8.71 -1.34
N VAL A 90 -5.11 -7.55 -0.77
CA VAL A 90 -5.98 -6.55 -1.41
C VAL A 90 -5.12 -5.32 -1.73
N GLY A 91 -4.69 -4.56 -0.71
CA GLY A 91 -4.10 -3.22 -0.88
C GLY A 91 -3.03 -3.12 -1.98
N PHE A 92 -1.88 -3.76 -1.80
CA PHE A 92 -0.76 -3.59 -2.74
C PHE A 92 -0.94 -4.33 -4.07
N LYS A 93 -1.70 -5.43 -4.09
CA LYS A 93 -1.97 -6.15 -5.34
C LYS A 93 -2.89 -5.34 -6.24
N ASP A 94 -3.98 -4.81 -5.69
CA ASP A 94 -4.92 -3.96 -6.42
C ASP A 94 -4.23 -2.69 -6.92
N GLU A 95 -3.37 -2.09 -6.09
CA GLU A 95 -2.56 -0.93 -6.49
C GLU A 95 -1.69 -1.25 -7.72
N LYS A 96 -1.00 -2.40 -7.71
CA LYS A 96 -0.15 -2.81 -8.84
C LYS A 96 -0.97 -2.99 -10.11
N GLU A 97 -2.10 -3.69 -10.03
CA GLU A 97 -2.98 -3.95 -11.18
C GLU A 97 -3.54 -2.65 -11.77
N ILE A 98 -4.00 -1.73 -10.91
CA ILE A 98 -4.52 -0.42 -11.33
C ILE A 98 -3.41 0.41 -11.99
N LEU A 99 -2.20 0.46 -11.43
CA LEU A 99 -1.09 1.22 -12.03
C LEU A 99 -0.68 0.65 -13.40
N GLN A 100 -0.66 -0.69 -13.55
CA GLN A 100 -0.37 -1.35 -14.83
C GLN A 100 -1.44 -1.03 -15.89
N LYS A 101 -2.72 -1.08 -15.50
CA LYS A 101 -3.84 -0.73 -16.38
C LYS A 101 -3.76 0.74 -16.82
N LEU A 102 -3.55 1.66 -15.87
CA LEU A 102 -3.42 3.09 -16.15
C LEU A 102 -2.22 3.39 -17.04
N SER A 103 -1.08 2.72 -16.84
CA SER A 103 0.09 2.90 -17.70
C SER A 103 -0.19 2.50 -19.14
N THR A 104 -0.91 1.39 -19.33
CA THR A 104 -1.29 0.90 -20.66
C THR A 104 -2.24 1.88 -21.35
N GLN A 105 -3.31 2.31 -20.67
CA GLN A 105 -4.27 3.27 -21.20
C GLN A 105 -3.64 4.64 -21.48
N ALA A 106 -2.78 5.13 -20.59
CA ALA A 106 -2.08 6.40 -20.78
C ALA A 106 -1.19 6.36 -22.04
N LYS A 107 -0.47 5.25 -22.27
CA LYS A 107 0.35 5.06 -23.47
C LYS A 107 -0.48 5.06 -24.75
N GLU A 108 -1.65 4.43 -24.75
CA GLU A 108 -2.59 4.47 -25.88
C GLU A 108 -3.08 5.89 -26.19
N MET A 109 -3.19 6.73 -25.15
CA MET A 109 -3.52 8.16 -25.27
C MET A 109 -2.31 9.07 -25.60
N GLY A 110 -1.10 8.51 -25.70
CA GLY A 110 0.13 9.26 -26.00
C GLY A 110 0.82 9.88 -24.77
N TYR A 111 0.48 9.45 -23.56
CA TYR A 111 1.08 9.90 -22.30
C TYR A 111 2.01 8.84 -21.68
N ASP A 112 3.02 9.29 -20.94
CA ASP A 112 3.85 8.45 -20.08
C ASP A 112 3.72 8.91 -18.62
N ILE A 113 3.18 8.04 -17.77
CA ILE A 113 2.96 8.31 -16.34
C ILE A 113 4.06 7.76 -15.43
N ASN A 114 5.07 7.08 -15.99
CA ASN A 114 6.24 6.53 -15.30
C ASN A 114 5.93 5.87 -13.94
N VAL A 115 5.42 4.64 -14.00
CA VAL A 115 5.02 3.83 -12.81
C VAL A 115 5.90 2.59 -12.60
N ASP A 116 6.98 2.42 -13.38
CA ASP A 116 7.81 1.21 -13.30
C ASP A 116 8.49 1.07 -11.94
N ASP A 117 9.00 2.17 -11.39
CA ASP A 117 9.60 2.18 -10.06
C ASP A 117 8.55 2.01 -8.95
N ASP A 118 7.32 2.45 -9.19
CA ASP A 118 6.20 2.19 -8.28
C ASP A 118 5.89 0.70 -8.18
N ILE A 119 5.79 0.03 -9.33
CA ILE A 119 5.54 -1.41 -9.41
C ILE A 119 6.66 -2.20 -8.74
N LYS A 120 7.94 -1.83 -8.97
CA LYS A 120 9.07 -2.46 -8.29
C LYS A 120 9.01 -2.27 -6.77
N GLN A 121 8.63 -1.10 -6.30
CA GLN A 121 8.47 -0.84 -4.87
C GLN A 121 7.38 -1.74 -4.27
N ILE A 122 6.24 -1.84 -4.95
CA ILE A 122 5.13 -2.71 -4.54
C ILE A 122 5.58 -4.17 -4.47
N ASP A 123 6.28 -4.67 -5.49
CA ASP A 123 6.79 -6.04 -5.51
C ASP A 123 7.77 -6.31 -4.36
N ASN A 124 8.63 -5.34 -4.04
CA ASN A 124 9.51 -5.43 -2.88
C ASN A 124 8.73 -5.53 -1.57
N ILE A 125 7.68 -4.71 -1.39
CA ILE A 125 6.84 -4.75 -0.19
C ILE A 125 6.13 -6.10 -0.07
N LEU A 126 5.49 -6.58 -1.14
CA LEU A 126 4.82 -7.89 -1.19
C LEU A 126 5.80 -9.03 -0.85
N SER A 127 7.02 -8.98 -1.37
CA SER A 127 8.05 -9.97 -1.07
C SER A 127 8.45 -9.98 0.41
N LYS A 128 8.52 -8.81 1.07
CA LYS A 128 8.82 -8.71 2.50
C LYS A 128 7.70 -9.31 3.33
N ILE A 129 6.45 -8.97 3.01
CA ILE A 129 5.28 -9.45 3.72
C ILE A 129 5.13 -10.97 3.60
N SER A 130 5.38 -11.54 2.43
CA SER A 130 5.27 -12.99 2.20
C SER A 130 6.20 -13.84 3.08
N LYS A 131 7.24 -13.23 3.68
CA LYS A 131 8.15 -13.90 4.61
C LYS A 131 7.56 -14.05 6.02
N ILE A 132 6.53 -13.29 6.36
CA ILE A 132 5.71 -13.57 7.54
C ILE A 132 4.86 -14.78 7.16
N SER A 133 5.41 -15.97 7.43
CA SER A 133 4.63 -17.19 7.38
C SER A 133 3.53 -17.07 8.44
N LEU A 134 2.28 -17.04 7.99
CA LEU A 134 1.13 -17.42 8.80
C LEU A 134 1.25 -18.89 9.21
#